data_AF-A0A915PK23-F1
#
_entry.id   AF-A0A915PK23-F1
#
_cell.length_a   1.000
_cell.length_b   1.000
_cell.length_c   1.000
_cell.angle_alpha   90.00
_cell.angle_beta   90.00
_cell.angle_gamma   90.00
#
_symmetry.space_group_name_H-M   'P 1'
#
loop_
_entity.id
_entity.type
_entity.pdbx_description
1 polymer ?
#
loop_
_entity_poly.entity_id
_entity_poly.type
_entity_poly.pdbx_seq_one_letter_code
_entity_poly.pdbx_strand_id
1 'polypeptide(L)'
;MIPLHLPSEASTSSESEDMGRSSLELLGYHFDDHGVMRDMNEKKYEFIDQKSYEEIGLAVTEEIYRMMENPPYNMERCYLNDKDKKKSAFIFLSKDWYQKEYLIVLIHGSGAVRAGQWSRRLIMNESLNMGSQLPYLQMCRSRDWGVVVMNTNMNMTDSNLHEPLPGSETPLEHGITVWKTCVARAKASSVAVVAHSAGGAVIAGILENYWSQEWMKKLKCICLTDAMFTLPSVHAMDWLPVIQDWRATLHTEIGLQIDNSVVHGSRPYITYVTAGTSYHEETSAVAIEDIFRFIDNYFV
;
A
#
# COMPACT_ATOMS: atom_id res chain seq x y z
N MET A 1 34.69 22.22 -63.59
CA MET A 1 33.33 22.56 -63.12
C MET A 1 32.94 21.49 -62.12
N ILE A 2 32.72 21.89 -60.87
CA ILE A 2 32.73 21.08 -59.64
C ILE A 2 31.43 20.25 -59.52
N PRO A 3 31.47 18.97 -59.11
CA PRO A 3 30.28 18.29 -58.60
C PRO A 3 30.07 18.64 -57.13
N LEU A 4 28.87 19.14 -56.78
CA LEU A 4 28.46 19.37 -55.39
C LEU A 4 28.39 18.04 -54.64
N HIS A 5 29.13 17.96 -53.53
CA HIS A 5 28.97 16.94 -52.49
C HIS A 5 28.27 17.63 -51.31
N LEU A 6 27.05 17.20 -51.00
CA LEU A 6 26.39 17.47 -49.72
C LEU A 6 26.61 16.23 -48.85
N PRO A 7 27.16 16.34 -47.62
CA PRO A 7 27.03 15.28 -46.65
C PRO A 7 25.63 15.33 -46.04
N SER A 8 24.92 14.20 -46.09
CA SER A 8 23.76 13.97 -45.24
C SER A 8 24.26 13.68 -43.83
N GLU A 9 24.02 14.58 -42.88
CA GLU A 9 24.09 14.25 -41.47
C GLU A 9 22.95 13.27 -41.15
N ALA A 10 23.30 12.00 -41.02
CA ALA A 10 22.42 11.02 -40.39
C ALA A 10 22.35 11.36 -38.90
N SER A 11 21.22 11.92 -38.46
CA SER A 11 20.86 12.01 -37.05
C SER A 11 20.52 10.60 -36.55
N THR A 12 21.54 9.84 -36.17
CA THR A 12 21.34 8.53 -35.55
C THR A 12 21.13 8.68 -34.04
N SER A 13 19.93 8.23 -33.63
CA SER A 13 19.63 7.52 -32.39
C SER A 13 19.75 8.27 -31.06
N SER A 14 18.67 8.97 -30.68
CA SER A 14 18.26 9.10 -29.27
C SER A 14 17.02 8.25 -28.94
N GLU A 15 16.31 7.72 -29.94
CA GLU A 15 15.05 6.98 -29.74
C GLU A 15 15.23 5.51 -29.34
N SER A 16 16.44 4.94 -29.51
CA SER A 16 16.69 3.51 -29.22
C SER A 16 17.22 3.23 -27.81
N GLU A 17 17.72 4.24 -27.09
CA GLU A 17 18.21 4.06 -25.69
C GLU A 17 17.09 4.12 -24.65
N ASP A 18 15.90 4.60 -25.03
CA ASP A 18 14.78 4.86 -24.12
C ASP A 18 13.87 3.63 -23.90
N MET A 19 14.05 2.58 -24.70
CA MET A 19 13.15 1.41 -24.81
C MET A 19 13.29 0.36 -23.68
N GLY A 20 13.68 0.80 -22.47
CA GLY A 20 13.81 -0.10 -21.32
C GLY A 20 14.08 0.56 -19.98
N ARG A 21 14.22 1.90 -19.94
CA ARG A 21 14.43 2.64 -18.70
C ARG A 21 13.11 2.90 -17.99
N SER A 22 13.09 2.80 -16.66
CA SER A 22 11.90 3.17 -15.89
C SER A 22 11.69 4.69 -15.94
N SER A 23 10.46 5.16 -15.69
CA SER A 23 10.19 6.60 -15.59
C SER A 23 11.05 7.28 -14.52
N LEU A 24 11.43 6.56 -13.47
CA LEU A 24 12.32 7.04 -12.42
C LEU A 24 13.75 7.25 -12.93
N GLU A 25 14.27 6.31 -13.72
CA GLU A 25 15.59 6.39 -14.36
C GLU A 25 15.66 7.54 -15.36
N LEU A 26 14.57 7.80 -16.10
CA LEU A 26 14.48 8.94 -17.01
C LEU A 26 14.53 10.29 -16.30
N LEU A 27 14.08 10.34 -15.04
CA LEU A 27 14.22 11.52 -14.18
C LEU A 27 15.61 11.58 -13.49
N GLY A 28 16.50 10.65 -13.80
CA GLY A 28 17.87 10.62 -13.26
C GLY A 28 17.99 10.00 -11.87
N TYR A 29 17.03 9.15 -11.48
CA TYR A 29 17.05 8.48 -10.19
C TYR A 29 16.90 6.96 -10.29
N HIS A 30 17.45 6.25 -9.32
CA HIS A 30 17.27 4.81 -9.18
C HIS A 30 17.27 4.42 -7.69
N PHE A 31 16.94 3.17 -7.39
CA PHE A 31 17.14 2.59 -6.05
C PHE A 31 18.41 1.75 -6.04
N ASP A 32 19.27 1.95 -5.05
CA ASP A 32 20.46 1.12 -4.84
C ASP A 32 20.09 -0.28 -4.29
N ASP A 33 21.09 -1.15 -4.10
CA ASP A 33 20.90 -2.53 -3.59
C ASP A 33 20.30 -2.56 -2.17
N HIS A 34 20.34 -1.45 -1.44
CA HIS A 34 19.73 -1.29 -0.12
C HIS A 34 18.32 -0.68 -0.20
N GLY A 35 17.83 -0.39 -1.40
CA GLY A 35 16.55 0.25 -1.64
C GLY A 35 16.53 1.73 -1.30
N VAL A 36 17.68 2.40 -1.20
CA VAL A 36 17.77 3.85 -0.97
C VAL A 36 17.77 4.55 -2.34
N MET A 37 16.96 5.60 -2.47
CA MET A 37 16.87 6.36 -3.70
C MET A 37 18.12 7.23 -3.92
N ARG A 38 18.73 7.10 -5.09
CA ARG A 38 19.96 7.78 -5.51
C ARG A 38 19.78 8.53 -6.82
N ASP A 39 20.46 9.66 -6.96
CA ASP A 39 20.68 10.30 -8.25
C ASP A 39 21.74 9.54 -9.08
N MET A 40 22.00 9.99 -10.30
CA MET A 40 23.03 9.41 -11.18
C MET A 40 24.47 9.51 -10.65
N ASN A 41 24.70 10.27 -9.57
CA ASN A 41 26.00 10.44 -8.92
C ASN A 41 26.06 9.75 -7.54
N GLU A 42 25.14 8.81 -7.26
CA GLU A 42 25.03 8.07 -5.99
C GLU A 42 24.69 8.94 -4.76
N LYS A 43 24.21 10.16 -4.98
CA LYS A 43 23.76 11.05 -3.90
C LYS A 43 22.32 10.75 -3.52
N LYS A 44 21.99 10.92 -2.24
CA LYS A 44 20.61 10.81 -1.77
C LYS A 44 19.73 11.88 -2.42
N TYR A 45 18.46 11.56 -2.60
CA TYR A 45 17.47 12.53 -3.04
C TYR A 45 17.45 13.76 -2.13
N GLU A 46 17.55 14.94 -2.74
CA GLU A 46 17.40 16.23 -2.10
C GLU A 46 16.18 16.94 -2.67
N PHE A 47 15.37 17.54 -1.80
CA PHE A 47 14.22 18.31 -2.24
C PHE A 47 14.68 19.56 -2.99
N ILE A 48 14.21 19.70 -4.24
CA ILE A 48 14.48 20.86 -5.08
C ILE A 48 13.27 21.82 -5.01
N ASP A 49 12.12 21.36 -5.48
CA ASP A 49 10.86 22.08 -5.45
C ASP A 49 9.66 21.13 -5.47
N GLN A 50 8.46 21.68 -5.24
CA GLN A 50 7.24 20.89 -5.14
C GLN A 50 6.86 20.22 -6.46
N LYS A 51 7.10 20.88 -7.60
CA LYS A 51 6.71 20.35 -8.91
C LYS A 51 7.55 19.11 -9.23
N SER A 52 8.87 19.20 -9.05
CA SER A 52 9.78 18.07 -9.22
C SER A 52 9.48 16.96 -8.20
N TYR A 53 9.16 17.30 -6.96
CA TYR A 53 8.78 16.30 -5.95
C TYR A 53 7.53 15.49 -6.35
N GLU A 54 6.50 16.15 -6.91
CA GLU A 54 5.31 15.45 -7.40
C GLU A 54 5.60 14.58 -8.61
N GLU A 55 6.35 15.09 -9.58
CA GLU A 55 6.74 14.35 -10.80
C GLU A 55 7.56 13.10 -10.46
N ILE A 56 8.57 13.25 -9.59
CA ILE A 56 9.37 12.13 -9.09
C ILE A 56 8.49 11.18 -8.28
N GLY A 57 7.57 11.69 -7.46
CA GLY A 57 6.64 10.87 -6.68
C GLY A 57 5.72 9.99 -7.53
N LEU A 58 5.31 10.47 -8.70
CA LEU A 58 4.58 9.67 -9.68
C LEU A 58 5.47 8.60 -10.30
N ALA A 59 6.71 8.93 -10.67
CA ALA A 59 7.67 7.96 -11.18
C ALA A 59 8.01 6.86 -10.16
N VAL A 60 8.17 7.22 -8.88
CA VAL A 60 8.32 6.29 -7.76
C VAL A 60 7.11 5.36 -7.65
N THR A 61 5.89 5.88 -7.84
CA THR A 61 4.68 5.05 -7.80
C THR A 61 4.69 3.98 -8.90
N GLU A 62 5.02 4.36 -10.14
CA GLU A 62 5.14 3.41 -11.24
C GLU A 62 6.27 2.40 -11.04
N GLU A 63 7.39 2.84 -10.47
CA GLU A 63 8.51 1.95 -10.15
C GLU A 63 8.14 0.93 -9.06
N ILE A 64 7.39 1.32 -8.03
CA ILE A 64 6.86 0.39 -7.02
C ILE A 64 5.90 -0.63 -7.65
N TYR A 65 5.04 -0.21 -8.58
CA TYR A 65 4.20 -1.15 -9.31
C TYR A 65 5.03 -2.15 -10.12
N ARG A 66 6.03 -1.65 -10.87
CA ARG A 66 6.96 -2.48 -11.64
C ARG A 66 7.66 -3.48 -10.72
N MET A 67 8.16 -3.05 -9.57
CA MET A 67 8.78 -3.93 -8.58
C MET A 67 7.79 -5.02 -8.11
N MET A 68 6.57 -4.66 -7.71
CA MET A 68 5.56 -5.63 -7.27
C MET A 68 5.21 -6.67 -8.35
N GLU A 69 5.15 -6.27 -9.62
CA GLU A 69 4.82 -7.17 -10.74
C GLU A 69 5.97 -8.14 -11.09
N ASN A 70 7.21 -7.76 -10.80
CA ASN A 70 8.40 -8.54 -11.15
C ASN A 70 8.91 -9.41 -10.00
N PRO A 71 9.80 -10.38 -10.26
CA PRO A 71 10.49 -11.11 -9.20
C PRO A 71 11.20 -10.14 -8.24
N PRO A 72 11.17 -10.41 -6.92
CA PRO A 72 10.65 -11.62 -6.27
C PRO A 72 9.14 -11.60 -5.98
N TYR A 73 8.43 -10.50 -6.21
CA TYR A 73 7.06 -10.34 -5.71
C TYR A 73 6.01 -11.03 -6.59
N ASN A 74 6.12 -10.88 -7.91
CA ASN A 74 5.24 -11.51 -8.91
C ASN A 74 3.74 -11.30 -8.62
N MET A 75 3.38 -10.09 -8.20
CA MET A 75 2.00 -9.70 -7.95
C MET A 75 1.27 -9.48 -9.28
N GLU A 76 0.00 -9.88 -9.34
CA GLU A 76 -0.86 -9.65 -10.49
C GLU A 76 -1.64 -8.35 -10.32
N ARG A 77 -1.54 -7.43 -11.29
CA ARG A 77 -2.40 -6.25 -11.37
C ARG A 77 -3.79 -6.65 -11.86
N CYS A 78 -4.79 -6.51 -11.00
CA CYS A 78 -6.17 -6.86 -11.28
C CYS A 78 -7.06 -5.61 -11.29
N TYR A 79 -7.73 -5.35 -12.41
CA TYR A 79 -8.67 -4.24 -12.56
C TYR A 79 -10.04 -4.61 -12.01
N LEU A 80 -10.70 -3.68 -11.31
CA LEU A 80 -12.03 -3.91 -10.73
C LEU A 80 -13.10 -4.12 -11.82
N ASN A 81 -12.88 -3.55 -13.01
CA ASN A 81 -13.65 -3.75 -14.22
C ASN A 81 -12.69 -4.09 -15.37
N ASP A 82 -12.61 -5.37 -15.70
CA ASP A 82 -11.73 -5.90 -16.75
C ASP A 82 -12.14 -5.50 -18.17
N LYS A 83 -13.43 -5.15 -18.37
CA LYS A 83 -13.98 -4.74 -19.67
C LYS A 83 -13.56 -3.33 -20.08
N ASP A 84 -13.29 -2.46 -19.11
CA ASP A 84 -12.85 -1.08 -19.36
C ASP A 84 -11.74 -0.68 -18.38
N LYS A 85 -10.53 -1.21 -18.64
CA LYS A 85 -9.33 -0.92 -17.83
C LYS A 85 -8.97 0.56 -17.79
N LYS A 86 -9.38 1.35 -18.79
CA LYS A 86 -9.09 2.80 -18.83
C LYS A 86 -9.94 3.57 -17.83
N LYS A 87 -11.14 3.06 -17.51
CA LYS A 87 -12.04 3.61 -16.50
C LYS A 87 -12.17 2.69 -15.29
N SER A 88 -11.08 2.03 -14.89
CA SER A 88 -11.10 1.12 -13.76
C SER A 88 -9.91 1.33 -12.83
N ALA A 89 -10.20 1.38 -11.54
CA ALA A 89 -9.16 1.21 -10.53
C ALA A 89 -8.63 -0.23 -10.56
N PHE A 90 -7.42 -0.42 -10.04
CA PHE A 90 -6.83 -1.76 -9.91
C PHE A 90 -6.30 -1.99 -8.51
N ILE A 91 -6.07 -3.26 -8.21
CA ILE A 91 -5.41 -3.77 -7.00
C ILE A 91 -4.26 -4.69 -7.41
N PHE A 92 -3.41 -5.06 -6.45
CA PHE A 92 -2.45 -6.14 -6.65
C PHE A 92 -2.81 -7.37 -5.84
N LEU A 93 -2.66 -8.54 -6.45
CA LEU A 93 -2.99 -9.83 -5.88
C LEU A 93 -1.77 -10.74 -5.93
N SER A 94 -1.45 -11.43 -4.84
CA SER A 94 -0.38 -12.43 -4.88
C SER A 94 -0.81 -13.63 -5.73
N LYS A 95 0.16 -14.38 -6.27
CA LYS A 95 -0.12 -15.63 -6.95
C LYS A 95 -0.97 -16.57 -6.07
N ASP A 96 -1.98 -17.19 -6.68
CA ASP A 96 -2.88 -18.16 -6.05
C ASP A 96 -3.61 -17.66 -4.79
N TRP A 97 -3.68 -16.33 -4.56
CA TRP A 97 -4.27 -15.71 -3.36
C TRP A 97 -5.64 -16.29 -2.97
N TYR A 98 -6.48 -16.59 -3.96
CA TYR A 98 -7.85 -17.08 -3.80
C TYR A 98 -7.93 -18.52 -3.24
N GLN A 99 -6.84 -19.29 -3.32
CA GLN A 99 -6.72 -20.65 -2.79
C GLN A 99 -5.94 -20.72 -1.47
N LYS A 100 -5.28 -19.63 -1.05
CA LYS A 100 -4.49 -19.62 0.18
C LYS A 100 -5.39 -19.79 1.39
N GLU A 101 -4.89 -20.53 2.37
CA GLU A 101 -5.56 -20.75 3.66
C GLU A 101 -5.68 -19.45 4.46
N TYR A 102 -4.63 -18.63 4.39
CA TYR A 102 -4.55 -17.35 5.07
C TYR A 102 -4.39 -16.20 4.08
N LEU A 103 -5.06 -15.08 4.34
CA LEU A 103 -5.08 -13.91 3.46
C LEU A 103 -4.79 -12.63 4.22
N ILE A 104 -3.84 -11.83 3.73
CA ILE A 104 -3.54 -10.49 4.23
C ILE A 104 -4.10 -9.45 3.28
N VAL A 105 -4.76 -8.43 3.84
CA VAL A 105 -5.22 -7.25 3.10
C VAL A 105 -4.42 -6.04 3.55
N LEU A 106 -3.72 -5.37 2.63
CA LEU A 106 -2.92 -4.17 2.91
C LEU A 106 -3.67 -2.92 2.43
N ILE A 107 -3.84 -1.95 3.32
CA ILE A 107 -4.57 -0.70 3.06
C ILE A 107 -3.72 0.50 3.48
N HIS A 108 -3.26 1.29 2.50
CA HIS A 108 -2.46 2.47 2.73
C HIS A 108 -3.28 3.66 3.28
N GLY A 109 -2.58 4.72 3.72
CA GLY A 109 -3.19 5.97 4.18
C GLY A 109 -3.78 6.83 3.04
N SER A 110 -4.14 8.08 3.36
CA SER A 110 -4.67 9.04 2.38
C SER A 110 -3.55 9.83 1.70
N GLY A 111 -3.91 10.67 0.73
CA GLY A 111 -2.99 11.58 0.04
C GLY A 111 -2.39 10.96 -1.22
N ALA A 112 -1.09 11.19 -1.42
CA ALA A 112 -0.40 10.90 -2.67
C ALA A 112 0.11 9.44 -2.79
N VAL A 113 -0.09 8.63 -1.74
CA VAL A 113 0.25 7.21 -1.74
C VAL A 113 -0.76 6.38 -2.53
N ARG A 114 -0.28 5.28 -3.09
CA ARG A 114 -1.04 4.29 -3.85
C ARG A 114 -0.69 2.88 -3.38
N ALA A 115 -1.31 1.86 -3.97
CA ALA A 115 -0.95 0.46 -3.71
C ALA A 115 0.57 0.23 -3.76
N GLY A 116 1.09 -0.56 -2.81
CA GLY A 116 2.52 -0.79 -2.65
C GLY A 116 3.23 0.21 -1.74
N GLN A 117 2.55 1.26 -1.23
CA GLN A 117 3.20 2.36 -0.50
C GLN A 117 2.55 2.60 0.87
N TRP A 118 3.38 2.82 1.89
CA TRP A 118 2.98 3.40 3.17
C TRP A 118 3.23 4.91 3.21
N SER A 119 4.39 5.36 2.71
CA SER A 119 4.79 6.77 2.72
C SER A 119 5.74 7.09 1.57
N ARG A 120 5.31 7.99 0.68
CA ARG A 120 6.15 8.50 -0.41
C ARG A 120 7.42 9.18 0.10
N ARG A 121 7.30 9.96 1.19
CA ARG A 121 8.44 10.64 1.83
C ARG A 121 9.51 9.64 2.25
N LEU A 122 9.12 8.57 2.94
CA LEU A 122 10.07 7.56 3.39
C LEU A 122 10.69 6.77 2.23
N ILE A 123 9.94 6.48 1.16
CA ILE A 123 10.50 5.83 -0.03
C ILE A 123 11.61 6.70 -0.64
N MET A 124 11.35 7.99 -0.80
CA MET A 124 12.27 8.91 -1.47
C MET A 124 13.47 9.30 -0.59
N ASN A 125 13.30 9.44 0.73
CA ASN A 125 14.33 9.99 1.61
C ASN A 125 15.04 8.94 2.49
N GLU A 126 14.39 7.81 2.77
CA GLU A 126 14.93 6.76 3.64
C GLU A 126 15.25 5.49 2.85
N SER A 127 14.22 4.70 2.51
CA SER A 127 14.35 3.49 1.69
C SER A 127 12.99 2.90 1.31
N LEU A 128 13.00 2.00 0.32
CA LEU A 128 11.90 1.10 0.01
C LEU A 128 11.41 0.34 1.24
N ASN A 129 12.31 -0.14 2.11
CA ASN A 129 11.92 -0.90 3.30
C ASN A 129 11.14 -0.07 4.31
N MET A 130 11.43 1.22 4.41
CA MET A 130 10.75 2.11 5.35
C MET A 130 9.42 2.66 4.81
N GLY A 131 9.32 2.87 3.50
CA GLY A 131 8.17 3.56 2.92
C GLY A 131 7.23 2.71 2.09
N SER A 132 7.59 1.47 1.73
CA SER A 132 6.79 0.61 0.85
C SER A 132 6.15 -0.57 1.59
N GLN A 133 5.18 -1.19 0.93
CA GLN A 133 4.56 -2.45 1.35
C GLN A 133 5.39 -3.68 0.93
N LEU A 134 6.52 -3.50 0.23
CA LEU A 134 7.33 -4.60 -0.27
C LEU A 134 7.82 -5.55 0.85
N PRO A 135 8.28 -5.07 2.02
CA PRO A 135 8.62 -5.95 3.15
C PRO A 135 7.44 -6.80 3.62
N TYR A 136 6.22 -6.26 3.62
CA TYR A 136 5.01 -7.01 3.97
C TYR A 136 4.75 -8.14 2.96
N LEU A 137 4.97 -7.89 1.67
CA LEU A 137 4.86 -8.93 0.64
C LEU A 137 5.88 -10.06 0.86
N GLN A 138 7.11 -9.73 1.26
CA GLN A 138 8.14 -10.73 1.59
C GLN A 138 7.74 -11.57 2.80
N MET A 139 7.25 -10.93 3.86
CA MET A 139 6.78 -11.60 5.08
C MET A 139 5.63 -12.55 4.79
N CYS A 140 4.64 -12.14 3.98
CA CYS A 140 3.53 -12.99 3.56
C CYS A 140 4.01 -14.17 2.69
N ARG A 141 4.90 -13.91 1.72
CA ARG A 141 5.45 -14.95 0.84
C ARG A 141 6.20 -16.02 1.63
N SER A 142 6.98 -15.63 2.65
CA SER A 142 7.72 -16.56 3.51
C SER A 142 6.80 -17.51 4.32
N ARG A 143 5.54 -17.13 4.52
CA ARG A 143 4.51 -17.87 5.27
C ARG A 143 3.49 -18.58 4.37
N ASP A 144 3.68 -18.52 3.04
CA ASP A 144 2.73 -18.98 2.04
C ASP A 144 1.32 -18.34 2.12
N TRP A 145 1.24 -17.10 2.62
CA TRP A 145 -0.02 -16.37 2.74
C TRP A 145 -0.39 -15.66 1.43
N GLY A 146 -1.69 -15.58 1.16
CA GLY A 146 -2.22 -14.77 0.08
C GLY A 146 -2.17 -13.29 0.45
N VAL A 147 -2.05 -12.41 -0.54
CA VAL A 147 -2.06 -10.96 -0.31
C VAL A 147 -3.00 -10.25 -1.29
N VAL A 148 -3.78 -9.31 -0.75
CA VAL A 148 -4.54 -8.30 -1.49
C VAL A 148 -3.99 -6.93 -1.12
N VAL A 149 -3.47 -6.19 -2.08
CA VAL A 149 -3.01 -4.81 -1.90
C VAL A 149 -4.02 -3.86 -2.52
N MET A 150 -4.75 -3.13 -1.68
CA MET A 150 -5.75 -2.18 -2.14
C MET A 150 -5.09 -0.89 -2.67
N ASN A 151 -5.78 -0.23 -3.59
CA ASN A 151 -5.38 1.08 -4.14
C ASN A 151 -6.47 2.12 -3.86
N THR A 152 -6.76 2.34 -2.57
CA THR A 152 -7.96 3.07 -2.11
C THR A 152 -8.00 4.53 -2.56
N ASN A 153 -6.86 5.12 -2.90
CA ASN A 153 -6.78 6.51 -3.39
C ASN A 153 -6.86 6.60 -4.93
N MET A 154 -7.01 5.49 -5.66
CA MET A 154 -7.23 5.50 -7.11
C MET A 154 -8.72 5.68 -7.41
N ASN A 155 -9.20 6.92 -7.22
CA ASN A 155 -10.63 7.24 -7.38
C ASN A 155 -10.97 7.96 -8.68
N MET A 156 -9.96 8.42 -9.40
CA MET A 156 -10.08 9.17 -10.66
C MET A 156 -8.94 8.77 -11.60
N THR A 157 -9.09 9.09 -12.88
CA THR A 157 -8.00 8.97 -13.86
C THR A 157 -7.35 10.34 -14.08
N ASP A 158 -6.06 10.35 -14.42
CA ASP A 158 -5.37 11.60 -14.78
C ASP A 158 -6.00 12.27 -16.02
N SER A 159 -6.61 11.47 -16.91
CA SER A 159 -7.31 11.95 -18.09
C SER A 159 -8.69 12.57 -17.83
N ASN A 160 -9.30 12.32 -16.66
CA ASN A 160 -10.62 12.83 -16.33
C ASN A 160 -10.79 13.01 -14.81
N LEU A 161 -10.46 14.20 -14.33
CA LEU A 161 -10.57 14.59 -12.92
C LEU A 161 -12.02 14.88 -12.46
N HIS A 162 -13.00 14.76 -13.35
CA HIS A 162 -14.40 15.09 -13.07
C HIS A 162 -15.31 13.85 -13.01
N GLU A 163 -14.80 12.68 -13.41
CA GLU A 163 -15.55 11.42 -13.41
C GLU A 163 -14.89 10.43 -12.45
N PRO A 164 -15.50 10.16 -11.28
CA PRO A 164 -15.03 9.12 -10.37
C PRO A 164 -15.04 7.74 -11.05
N LEU A 165 -14.09 6.89 -10.66
CA LEU A 165 -13.96 5.54 -11.15
C LEU A 165 -15.05 4.63 -10.56
N PRO A 166 -15.88 3.96 -11.37
CA PRO A 166 -16.94 3.09 -10.87
C PRO A 166 -16.44 2.00 -9.91
N GLY A 167 -17.09 1.87 -8.75
CA GLY A 167 -16.69 0.95 -7.68
C GLY A 167 -15.41 1.36 -6.94
N SER A 168 -14.94 2.58 -7.15
CA SER A 168 -13.77 3.19 -6.53
C SER A 168 -13.96 4.70 -6.40
N GLU A 169 -15.18 5.19 -6.29
CA GLU A 169 -15.49 6.63 -6.31
C GLU A 169 -14.95 7.35 -5.07
N THR A 170 -14.87 6.62 -3.95
CA THR A 170 -14.21 7.02 -2.71
C THR A 170 -13.30 5.90 -2.20
N PRO A 171 -12.39 6.18 -1.25
CA PRO A 171 -11.59 5.15 -0.58
C PRO A 171 -12.42 4.03 0.05
N LEU A 172 -13.58 4.37 0.63
CA LEU A 172 -14.49 3.37 1.19
C LEU A 172 -15.15 2.53 0.11
N GLU A 173 -15.66 3.14 -0.96
CA GLU A 173 -16.27 2.39 -2.07
C GLU A 173 -15.26 1.47 -2.76
N HIS A 174 -14.01 1.90 -2.93
CA HIS A 174 -12.92 1.03 -3.39
C HIS A 174 -12.77 -0.19 -2.46
N GLY A 175 -12.64 0.05 -1.15
CA GLY A 175 -12.49 -1.01 -0.16
C GLY A 175 -13.67 -1.99 -0.17
N ILE A 176 -14.92 -1.48 -0.22
CA ILE A 176 -16.14 -2.29 -0.29
C ILE A 176 -16.16 -3.14 -1.56
N THR A 177 -15.84 -2.55 -2.72
CA THR A 177 -15.81 -3.27 -4.00
C THR A 177 -14.80 -4.39 -3.95
N VAL A 178 -13.55 -4.11 -3.56
CA VAL A 178 -12.48 -5.12 -3.44
C VAL A 178 -12.86 -6.21 -2.45
N TRP A 179 -13.45 -5.85 -1.31
CA TRP A 179 -13.83 -6.84 -0.32
C TRP A 179 -14.87 -7.82 -0.87
N LYS A 180 -15.91 -7.30 -1.53
CA LYS A 180 -16.99 -8.14 -2.08
C LYS A 180 -16.54 -8.97 -3.28
N THR A 181 -15.73 -8.41 -4.17
CA THR A 181 -15.34 -9.07 -5.42
C THR A 181 -14.14 -9.99 -5.26
N CYS A 182 -13.29 -9.75 -4.24
CA CYS A 182 -12.09 -10.53 -3.99
C CYS A 182 -12.11 -11.21 -2.62
N VAL A 183 -12.00 -10.45 -1.52
CA VAL A 183 -11.73 -10.99 -0.17
C VAL A 183 -12.82 -11.98 0.27
N ALA A 184 -14.10 -11.62 0.14
CA ALA A 184 -15.23 -12.46 0.52
C ALA A 184 -15.31 -13.78 -0.28
N ARG A 185 -14.74 -13.81 -1.50
CA ARG A 185 -14.73 -14.97 -2.39
C ARG A 185 -13.50 -15.86 -2.23
N ALA A 186 -12.50 -15.42 -1.46
CA ALA A 186 -11.32 -16.24 -1.17
C ALA A 186 -11.70 -17.49 -0.37
N LYS A 187 -10.98 -18.59 -0.61
CA LYS A 187 -11.11 -19.81 0.20
C LYS A 187 -10.49 -19.72 1.58
N ALA A 188 -9.79 -18.62 1.88
CA ALA A 188 -9.14 -18.40 3.15
C ALA A 188 -10.07 -18.69 4.34
N SER A 189 -9.54 -19.42 5.32
CA SER A 189 -10.18 -19.68 6.61
C SER A 189 -10.03 -18.48 7.54
N SER A 190 -8.90 -17.78 7.44
CA SER A 190 -8.58 -16.60 8.24
C SER A 190 -8.02 -15.46 7.38
N VAL A 191 -8.52 -14.25 7.64
CA VAL A 191 -8.14 -13.00 6.98
C VAL A 191 -7.63 -12.04 8.06
N ALA A 192 -6.52 -11.35 7.78
CA ALA A 192 -6.07 -10.21 8.56
C ALA A 192 -5.95 -8.97 7.67
N VAL A 193 -6.13 -7.80 8.28
CA VAL A 193 -5.96 -6.51 7.62
C VAL A 193 -4.80 -5.80 8.29
N VAL A 194 -3.89 -5.23 7.49
CA VAL A 194 -2.94 -4.22 7.94
C VAL A 194 -3.32 -2.89 7.31
N ALA A 195 -3.68 -1.91 8.13
CA ALA A 195 -4.20 -0.63 7.67
C ALA A 195 -3.49 0.54 8.33
N HIS A 196 -2.87 1.38 7.51
CA HIS A 196 -2.12 2.55 7.96
C HIS A 196 -2.97 3.82 7.93
N SER A 197 -2.88 4.65 8.98
CA SER A 197 -3.46 6.00 8.97
C SER A 197 -4.95 6.00 8.55
N ALA A 198 -5.32 6.75 7.51
CA ALA A 198 -6.68 6.78 6.96
C ALA A 198 -7.19 5.43 6.41
N GLY A 199 -6.30 4.46 6.12
CA GLY A 199 -6.69 3.11 5.74
C GLY A 199 -7.53 2.42 6.82
N GLY A 200 -7.34 2.79 8.09
CA GLY A 200 -8.18 2.32 9.20
C GLY A 200 -9.66 2.67 9.01
N ALA A 201 -9.97 3.84 8.45
CA ALA A 201 -11.33 4.28 8.23
C ALA A 201 -12.02 3.48 7.11
N VAL A 202 -11.23 3.00 6.12
CA VAL A 202 -11.74 2.13 5.06
C VAL A 202 -12.17 0.79 5.65
N ILE A 203 -11.30 0.12 6.43
CA ILE A 203 -11.68 -1.17 7.05
C ILE A 203 -12.78 -1.01 8.11
N ALA A 204 -12.79 0.09 8.87
CA ALA A 204 -13.90 0.40 9.77
C ALA A 204 -15.23 0.52 9.01
N GLY A 205 -15.24 1.24 7.89
CA GLY A 205 -16.43 1.36 7.05
C GLY A 205 -16.88 0.04 6.43
N ILE A 206 -15.95 -0.82 5.99
CA ILE A 206 -16.30 -2.17 5.52
C ILE A 206 -16.97 -2.98 6.63
N LEU A 207 -16.42 -2.93 7.85
CA LEU A 207 -16.98 -3.64 9.01
C LEU A 207 -18.36 -3.10 9.39
N GLU A 208 -18.54 -1.77 9.46
CA GLU A 208 -19.84 -1.12 9.72
C GLU A 208 -20.92 -1.56 8.72
N ASN A 209 -20.56 -1.69 7.44
CA ASN A 209 -21.53 -2.07 6.40
C ASN A 209 -21.85 -3.57 6.39
N TYR A 210 -20.95 -4.44 6.86
CA TYR A 210 -21.03 -5.87 6.59
C TYR A 210 -20.76 -6.81 7.77
N TRP A 211 -20.57 -6.33 9.00
CA TRP A 211 -20.30 -7.18 10.17
C TRP A 211 -21.29 -8.36 10.33
N SER A 212 -22.55 -8.17 9.95
CA SER A 212 -23.60 -9.21 10.05
C SER A 212 -23.51 -10.30 8.98
N GLN A 213 -22.64 -10.14 7.98
CA GLN A 213 -22.46 -11.11 6.91
C GLN A 213 -21.54 -12.25 7.35
N GLU A 214 -21.94 -13.50 7.07
CA GLU A 214 -21.19 -14.67 7.53
C GLU A 214 -19.73 -14.71 7.03
N TRP A 215 -19.49 -14.24 5.79
CA TRP A 215 -18.14 -14.19 5.22
C TRP A 215 -17.22 -13.19 5.94
N MET A 216 -17.75 -12.24 6.72
CA MET A 216 -16.92 -11.36 7.53
C MET A 216 -16.28 -12.08 8.71
N LYS A 217 -16.85 -13.18 9.22
CA LYS A 217 -16.27 -13.94 10.35
C LYS A 217 -14.91 -14.59 10.06
N LYS A 218 -14.49 -14.59 8.79
CA LYS A 218 -13.12 -14.94 8.39
C LYS A 218 -12.11 -13.88 8.82
N LEU A 219 -12.50 -12.62 8.98
CA LEU A 219 -11.64 -11.56 9.51
C LEU A 219 -11.33 -11.84 10.98
N LYS A 220 -10.07 -12.22 11.26
CA LYS A 220 -9.63 -12.59 12.62
C LYS A 220 -9.02 -11.42 13.35
N CYS A 221 -8.23 -10.61 12.65
CA CYS A 221 -7.62 -9.45 13.25
C CYS A 221 -7.43 -8.26 12.29
N ILE A 222 -7.41 -7.07 12.88
CA ILE A 222 -7.12 -5.80 12.21
C ILE A 222 -5.91 -5.19 12.92
N CYS A 223 -4.82 -5.07 12.18
CA CYS A 223 -3.58 -4.45 12.60
C CYS A 223 -3.56 -3.02 12.06
N LEU A 224 -3.71 -2.05 12.96
CA LEU A 224 -3.71 -0.63 12.66
C LEU A 224 -2.31 -0.07 12.91
N THR A 225 -1.87 0.88 12.08
CA THR A 225 -0.59 1.57 12.28
C THR A 225 -0.83 3.07 12.29
N ASP A 226 -0.90 3.62 13.51
CA ASP A 226 -1.27 4.99 13.82
C ASP A 226 -2.53 5.44 13.08
N ALA A 227 -3.57 4.62 13.13
CA ALA A 227 -4.71 4.71 12.23
C ALA A 227 -5.90 5.50 12.78
N MET A 228 -6.75 5.99 11.87
CA MET A 228 -8.09 6.46 12.20
C MET A 228 -9.05 5.26 12.15
N PHE A 229 -9.61 4.85 13.28
CA PHE A 229 -10.56 3.75 13.32
C PHE A 229 -11.65 4.03 14.36
N THR A 230 -12.92 3.96 13.93
CA THR A 230 -14.07 4.10 14.83
C THR A 230 -15.23 3.31 14.26
N LEU A 231 -15.92 2.58 15.13
CA LEU A 231 -17.12 1.82 14.83
C LEU A 231 -18.31 2.44 15.60
N PRO A 232 -19.06 3.38 14.99
CA PRO A 232 -20.25 3.96 15.61
C PRO A 232 -21.29 2.92 16.06
N SER A 233 -21.41 1.80 15.34
CA SER A 233 -22.42 0.76 15.61
C SER A 233 -21.89 -0.39 16.45
N VAL A 234 -20.72 -0.25 17.09
CA VAL A 234 -20.06 -1.34 17.83
C VAL A 234 -20.96 -2.01 18.88
N HIS A 235 -21.86 -1.25 19.51
CA HIS A 235 -22.80 -1.76 20.52
C HIS A 235 -23.85 -2.73 19.94
N ALA A 236 -24.09 -2.69 18.63
CA ALA A 236 -25.00 -3.58 17.94
C ALA A 236 -24.30 -4.81 17.33
N MET A 237 -22.97 -4.83 17.29
CA MET A 237 -22.19 -5.94 16.73
C MET A 237 -22.09 -7.07 17.77
N ASP A 238 -22.49 -8.29 17.37
CA ASP A 238 -22.43 -9.48 18.23
C ASP A 238 -21.07 -10.19 18.19
N TRP A 239 -20.19 -9.80 17.27
CA TRP A 239 -18.80 -10.23 17.20
C TRP A 239 -17.90 -9.11 16.62
N LEU A 240 -16.61 -9.17 16.94
CA LEU A 240 -15.58 -8.30 16.38
C LEU A 240 -14.30 -9.11 16.12
N PRO A 241 -13.50 -8.75 15.10
CA PRO A 241 -12.12 -9.22 15.03
C PRO A 241 -11.30 -8.65 16.20
N VAL A 242 -10.13 -9.23 16.47
CA VAL A 242 -9.20 -8.60 17.40
C VAL A 242 -8.57 -7.38 16.72
N ILE A 243 -8.60 -6.22 17.39
CA ILE A 243 -8.11 -4.96 16.83
C ILE A 243 -6.95 -4.46 17.70
N GLN A 244 -5.80 -4.23 17.08
CA GLN A 244 -4.63 -3.65 17.73
C GLN A 244 -4.08 -2.49 16.89
N ASP A 245 -3.74 -1.38 17.54
CA ASP A 245 -3.15 -0.19 16.90
C ASP A 245 -1.75 0.09 17.45
N TRP A 246 -0.76 0.00 16.56
CA TRP A 246 0.63 0.37 16.83
C TRP A 246 0.77 1.88 16.64
N ARG A 247 0.80 2.61 17.74
CA ARG A 247 0.80 4.07 17.78
C ARG A 247 2.22 4.63 17.76
N ALA A 248 2.40 5.73 17.04
CA ALA A 248 3.58 6.55 17.18
C ALA A 248 3.63 7.16 18.60
N THR A 249 4.71 6.91 19.34
CA THR A 249 4.92 7.44 20.70
C THR A 249 6.41 7.75 20.92
N LEU A 250 6.74 8.43 22.02
CA LEU A 250 8.15 8.65 22.40
C LEU A 250 8.84 7.37 22.94
N HIS A 251 8.10 6.27 23.12
CA HIS A 251 8.68 5.00 23.55
C HIS A 251 9.26 4.24 22.35
N THR A 252 10.50 3.78 22.51
CA THR A 252 11.24 3.04 21.47
C THR A 252 11.05 1.53 21.54
N GLU A 253 10.55 1.00 22.66
CA GLU A 253 10.14 -0.39 22.77
C GLU A 253 8.87 -0.62 21.95
N ILE A 254 8.81 -1.71 21.19
CA ILE A 254 7.67 -2.07 20.34
C ILE A 254 6.75 -3.02 21.12
N GLY A 255 5.43 -2.83 21.01
CA GLY A 255 4.43 -3.74 21.56
C GLY A 255 4.09 -3.50 23.04
N LEU A 256 4.69 -2.50 23.69
CA LEU A 256 4.30 -2.10 25.04
C LEU A 256 2.87 -1.53 25.01
N GLN A 257 1.99 -2.07 25.85
CA GLN A 257 0.61 -1.60 25.96
C GLN A 257 0.56 -0.15 26.44
N ILE A 258 -0.22 0.66 25.73
CA ILE A 258 -0.47 2.06 26.06
C ILE A 258 -1.74 2.14 26.90
N ASP A 259 -1.70 2.93 27.98
CA ASP A 259 -2.90 3.21 28.76
C ASP A 259 -3.93 3.97 27.90
N ASN A 260 -5.15 3.44 27.82
CA ASN A 260 -6.27 4.04 27.11
C ASN A 260 -6.58 5.48 27.58
N SER A 261 -6.20 5.84 28.82
CA SER A 261 -6.36 7.21 29.34
C SER A 261 -5.46 8.23 28.64
N VAL A 262 -4.34 7.78 28.05
CA VAL A 262 -3.33 8.61 27.38
C VAL A 262 -3.68 8.84 25.91
N VAL A 263 -4.43 7.92 25.30
CA VAL A 263 -4.87 8.03 23.91
C VAL A 263 -6.18 8.82 23.85
N HIS A 264 -6.10 10.07 23.41
CA HIS A 264 -7.28 10.91 23.24
C HIS A 264 -8.28 10.27 22.25
N GLY A 265 -9.51 10.05 22.70
CA GLY A 265 -10.53 9.37 21.88
C GLY A 265 -10.34 7.86 21.78
N SER A 266 -9.60 7.25 22.72
CA SER A 266 -9.43 5.80 22.81
C SER A 266 -10.75 5.05 22.75
N ARG A 267 -10.67 3.84 22.19
CA ARG A 267 -11.81 2.94 22.04
C ARG A 267 -11.56 1.70 22.87
N PRO A 268 -12.52 1.27 23.72
CA PRO A 268 -12.31 0.12 24.59
C PRO A 268 -12.19 -1.22 23.84
N TYR A 269 -12.59 -1.26 22.56
CA TYR A 269 -12.50 -2.42 21.67
C TYR A 269 -11.20 -2.46 20.84
N ILE A 270 -10.26 -1.53 21.09
CA ILE A 270 -8.96 -1.48 20.42
C ILE A 270 -7.88 -1.61 21.50
N THR A 271 -6.92 -2.51 21.28
CA THR A 271 -5.70 -2.56 22.08
C THR A 271 -4.68 -1.59 21.47
N TYR A 272 -4.20 -0.63 22.25
CA TYR A 272 -3.17 0.30 21.79
C TYR A 272 -1.81 -0.15 22.29
N VAL A 273 -0.84 -0.23 21.39
CA VAL A 273 0.55 -0.57 21.71
C VAL A 273 1.50 0.42 21.05
N THR A 274 2.71 0.51 21.58
CA THR A 274 3.78 1.34 21.04
C THR A 274 4.32 0.76 19.72
N ALA A 275 4.53 1.63 18.73
CA ALA A 275 5.10 1.24 17.43
C ALA A 275 6.65 1.23 17.41
N GLY A 276 7.31 1.70 18.48
CA GLY A 276 8.77 1.86 18.56
C GLY A 276 9.33 3.10 17.84
N THR A 277 8.46 3.99 17.37
CA THR A 277 8.82 5.27 16.72
C THR A 277 7.88 6.38 17.16
N SER A 278 8.36 7.62 17.13
CA SER A 278 7.54 8.83 17.33
C SER A 278 6.99 9.41 16.03
N TYR A 279 7.32 8.83 14.89
CA TYR A 279 6.92 9.32 13.57
C TYR A 279 5.75 8.50 13.01
N HIS A 280 4.67 9.19 12.67
CA HIS A 280 3.43 8.61 12.14
C HIS A 280 3.69 7.65 10.97
N GLU A 281 4.39 8.15 9.97
CA GLU A 281 4.66 7.47 8.70
C GLU A 281 5.56 6.24 8.84
N GLU A 282 6.32 6.12 9.92
CA GLU A 282 7.27 5.03 10.15
C GLU A 282 6.63 3.82 10.82
N THR A 283 5.47 4.00 11.47
CA THR A 283 4.84 2.96 12.31
C THR A 283 4.65 1.63 11.60
N SER A 284 4.24 1.65 10.33
CA SER A 284 4.07 0.44 9.52
C SER A 284 5.38 -0.32 9.28
N ALA A 285 6.48 0.38 9.07
CA ALA A 285 7.76 -0.26 8.79
C ALA A 285 8.45 -0.72 10.08
N VAL A 286 8.45 0.12 11.12
CA VAL A 286 9.14 -0.17 12.39
C VAL A 286 8.48 -1.33 13.14
N ALA A 287 7.14 -1.38 13.16
CA ALA A 287 6.40 -2.39 13.92
C ALA A 287 6.20 -3.73 13.17
N ILE A 288 6.72 -3.88 11.94
CA ILE A 288 6.38 -5.00 11.05
C ILE A 288 6.56 -6.38 11.70
N GLU A 289 7.67 -6.62 12.39
CA GLU A 289 7.94 -7.93 13.03
C GLU A 289 6.91 -8.25 14.13
N ASP A 290 6.52 -7.25 14.92
CA ASP A 290 5.54 -7.42 15.99
C ASP A 290 4.12 -7.58 15.43
N ILE A 291 3.80 -6.86 14.35
CA ILE A 291 2.54 -7.02 13.60
C ILE A 291 2.40 -8.46 13.09
N PHE A 292 3.44 -9.01 12.45
CA PHE A 292 3.37 -10.39 11.95
C PHE A 292 3.31 -11.42 13.07
N ARG A 293 4.06 -11.22 14.17
CA ARG A 293 3.94 -12.07 15.37
C ARG A 293 2.53 -12.06 15.93
N PHE A 294 1.88 -10.89 15.95
CA PHE A 294 0.50 -10.76 16.38
C PHE A 294 -0.44 -11.52 15.43
N ILE A 295 -0.30 -11.37 14.10
CA ILE A 295 -1.13 -12.09 13.12
C ILE A 295 -0.95 -13.61 13.26
N ASP A 296 0.28 -14.09 13.42
CA ASP A 296 0.61 -15.52 13.60
C ASP A 296 -0.19 -16.14 14.78
N ASN A 297 -0.51 -15.38 15.83
CA ASN A 297 -1.32 -15.87 16.96
C ASN A 297 -2.82 -16.04 16.66
N TYR A 298 -3.32 -15.42 15.59
CA TYR A 298 -4.74 -15.45 15.21
C TYR A 298 -5.01 -16.24 13.92
N PHE A 299 -3.96 -16.57 13.17
CA PHE A 299 -4.04 -17.47 12.02
C PHE A 299 -3.88 -18.90 12.51
N VAL A 300 -4.98 -19.41 13.05
CA VAL A 300 -5.18 -20.80 13.45
C VAL A 300 -6.17 -21.50 12.53
#